data_AF-A0A4Q9KSG9-F1
#
_entry.id   AF-A0A4Q9KSG9-F1
#
_cell.length_a   1.000
_cell.length_b   1.000
_cell.length_c   1.000
_cell.angle_alpha   90.00
_cell.angle_beta   90.00
_cell.angle_gamma   90.00
#
_symmetry.space_group_name_H-M   'P 1'
#
loop_
_entity.id
_entity.type
_entity.pdbx_description
1 polymer ?
#
loop_
_entity_poly.entity_id
_entity_poly.type
_entity_poly.pdbx_seq_one_letter_code
_entity_poly.pdbx_strand_id
1 'polypeptide(L)'
;MNALEAIIIQIYDSDGFCLRNTLSNCQLYASIYYIDLALKKIREDDIIMIKKFYKLTVLFISCEQIDYETIIKFKKNDFKSTKFVLKQPSREKRSKNINDYLDSEFIENFL
;
A
#
# COMPACT_ATOMS: atom_id res chain seq x y z
N MET A 1 4.22 -22.09 -17.32
CA MET A 1 4.22 -20.65 -17.68
C MET A 1 4.49 -19.90 -16.39
N ASN A 2 5.60 -19.18 -16.25
CA ASN A 2 5.92 -18.49 -15.01
C ASN A 2 5.03 -17.25 -14.91
N ALA A 3 4.26 -17.12 -13.83
CA ALA A 3 3.42 -15.96 -13.60
C ALA A 3 4.26 -14.84 -12.95
N LEU A 4 3.98 -13.58 -13.29
CA LEU A 4 4.55 -12.47 -12.53
C LEU A 4 4.00 -12.54 -11.10
N GLU A 5 4.90 -12.46 -10.14
CA GLU A 5 4.64 -12.84 -8.74
C GLU A 5 4.90 -11.68 -7.75
N ALA A 6 5.80 -10.77 -8.14
CA ALA A 6 6.19 -9.61 -7.35
C ALA A 6 6.26 -8.35 -8.22
N ILE A 7 5.85 -7.22 -7.66
CA ILE A 7 5.93 -5.89 -8.29
C ILE A 7 6.64 -4.94 -7.34
N ILE A 8 7.65 -4.24 -7.87
CA ILE A 8 8.35 -3.15 -7.18
C ILE A 8 8.23 -1.93 -8.08
N ILE A 9 7.66 -0.84 -7.56
CA ILE A 9 7.46 0.41 -8.29
C ILE A 9 8.05 1.54 -7.44
N GLN A 10 9.02 2.26 -8.00
CA GLN A 10 9.66 3.41 -7.36
C GLN A 10 9.49 4.63 -8.26
N ILE A 11 8.81 5.65 -7.74
CA ILE A 11 8.42 6.83 -8.49
C ILE A 11 8.77 8.06 -7.68
N TYR A 12 9.82 8.73 -8.14
CA TYR A 12 10.44 9.87 -7.49
C TYR A 12 9.82 11.20 -7.91
N ASP A 13 9.06 11.21 -9.02
CA ASP A 13 8.23 12.32 -9.44
C ASP A 13 6.84 11.78 -9.83
N SER A 14 5.83 12.12 -9.03
CA SER A 14 4.49 11.54 -9.15
C SER A 14 3.50 12.43 -9.89
N ASP A 15 3.94 13.56 -10.44
CA ASP A 15 3.04 14.46 -11.15
C ASP A 15 2.58 13.75 -12.44
N GLY A 16 1.40 13.13 -12.35
CA GLY A 16 0.79 12.33 -13.43
C GLY A 16 0.83 10.81 -13.24
N PHE A 17 1.56 10.26 -12.25
CA PHE A 17 1.48 8.81 -12.01
C PHE A 17 0.14 8.41 -11.40
N CYS A 18 -0.40 7.30 -11.90
CA CYS A 18 -1.65 6.71 -11.43
C CYS A 18 -1.49 5.18 -11.39
N LEU A 19 -1.52 4.60 -10.18
CA LEU A 19 -1.34 3.16 -9.99
C LEU A 19 -2.41 2.36 -10.75
N ARG A 20 -3.63 2.88 -10.81
CA ARG A 20 -4.75 2.33 -11.57
C ARG A 20 -4.39 2.13 -13.04
N ASN A 21 -3.80 3.12 -13.70
CA ASN A 21 -3.48 3.00 -15.12
C ASN A 21 -2.35 1.98 -15.35
N THR A 22 -1.40 1.90 -14.41
CA THR A 22 -0.24 1.01 -14.51
C THR A 22 -0.56 -0.45 -14.22
N LEU A 23 -1.47 -0.72 -13.28
CA LEU A 23 -1.71 -2.07 -12.76
C LEU A 23 -3.13 -2.60 -13.00
N SER A 24 -3.88 -2.00 -13.94
CA SER A 24 -5.27 -2.37 -14.26
C SER A 24 -5.45 -3.68 -15.05
N ASN A 25 -4.64 -4.71 -14.78
CA ASN A 25 -4.74 -6.01 -15.45
C ASN A 25 -5.27 -7.08 -14.48
N CYS A 26 -6.41 -7.69 -14.82
CA CYS A 26 -7.07 -8.70 -13.98
C CYS A 26 -6.25 -9.97 -13.76
N GLN A 27 -5.33 -10.31 -14.67
CA GLN A 27 -4.44 -11.45 -14.51
C GLN A 27 -3.42 -11.22 -13.38
N LEU A 28 -2.98 -9.98 -13.17
CA LEU A 28 -2.05 -9.63 -12.10
C LEU A 28 -2.68 -9.79 -10.71
N TYR A 29 -3.98 -9.55 -10.58
CA TYR A 29 -4.71 -9.66 -9.31
C TYR A 29 -4.64 -11.06 -8.71
N ALA A 30 -4.52 -12.08 -9.57
CA ALA A 30 -4.46 -13.49 -9.23
C ALA A 30 -3.06 -14.02 -8.92
N SER A 31 -2.01 -13.30 -9.34
CA SER A 31 -0.64 -13.81 -9.34
C SER A 31 0.31 -13.06 -8.42
N ILE A 32 0.04 -11.77 -8.15
CA ILE A 32 0.92 -10.94 -7.33
C ILE A 32 0.69 -11.21 -5.85
N TYR A 33 1.75 -11.65 -5.16
CA TYR A 33 1.77 -11.82 -3.71
C TYR A 33 2.59 -10.74 -3.00
N TYR A 34 3.40 -9.95 -3.72
CA TYR A 34 4.28 -8.93 -3.16
C TYR A 34 4.19 -7.61 -3.93
N ILE A 35 3.97 -6.51 -3.19
CA ILE A 35 3.99 -5.15 -3.72
C ILE A 35 4.86 -4.27 -2.81
N ASP A 36 5.83 -3.57 -3.41
CA ASP A 36 6.60 -2.49 -2.75
C ASP A 36 6.50 -1.21 -3.57
N LEU A 37 5.89 -0.18 -2.97
CA LEU A 37 5.61 1.10 -3.60
C LEU A 37 6.44 2.20 -2.94
N ALA A 38 7.17 2.98 -3.74
CA ALA A 38 7.70 4.27 -3.34
C ALA A 38 7.05 5.37 -4.19
N LEU A 39 6.27 6.25 -3.57
CA LEU A 39 5.45 7.28 -4.23
C LEU A 39 5.56 8.60 -3.48
N LYS A 40 5.47 9.76 -4.14
CA LYS A 40 5.39 11.06 -3.43
C LYS A 40 4.19 11.13 -2.47
N LYS A 41 3.01 10.72 -2.93
CA LYS A 41 1.76 10.68 -2.16
C LYS A 41 0.92 9.48 -2.58
N ILE A 42 0.34 8.77 -1.62
CA ILE A 42 -0.69 7.77 -1.87
C ILE A 42 -2.08 8.42 -1.93
N ARG A 43 -2.94 7.96 -2.85
CA ARG A 43 -4.31 8.45 -3.05
C ARG A 43 -5.31 7.34 -2.74
N GLU A 44 -6.56 7.73 -2.47
CA GLU A 44 -7.65 6.76 -2.22
C GLU A 44 -7.83 5.77 -3.38
N ASP A 45 -7.71 6.24 -4.63
CA ASP A 45 -7.78 5.39 -5.81
C ASP A 45 -6.68 4.32 -5.87
N ASP A 46 -5.49 4.62 -5.36
CA ASP A 46 -4.40 3.64 -5.30
C ASP A 46 -4.75 2.54 -4.30
N ILE A 47 -5.39 2.88 -3.19
CA ILE A 47 -5.85 1.92 -2.18
C ILE A 47 -6.94 1.01 -2.76
N ILE A 48 -7.93 1.57 -3.43
CA ILE A 48 -9.00 0.81 -4.11
C ILE A 48 -8.40 -0.16 -5.14
N MET A 49 -7.35 0.28 -5.83
CA MET A 49 -6.63 -0.53 -6.80
C MET A 49 -5.90 -1.70 -6.13
N ILE A 50 -5.14 -1.43 -5.05
CA ILE A 50 -4.37 -2.46 -4.34
C ILE A 50 -5.29 -3.55 -3.75
N LYS A 51 -6.50 -3.19 -3.29
CA LYS A 51 -7.50 -4.15 -2.77
C LYS A 51 -7.90 -5.24 -3.79
N LYS A 52 -7.66 -5.02 -5.08
CA LYS A 52 -7.99 -6.01 -6.12
C LYS A 52 -7.04 -7.21 -6.11
N PHE A 53 -5.84 -7.08 -5.54
CA PHE A 53 -4.86 -8.17 -5.46
C PHE A 53 -5.22 -9.14 -4.32
N TYR A 54 -6.15 -10.06 -4.57
CA TYR A 54 -6.66 -11.00 -3.57
C TYR A 54 -5.65 -12.07 -3.12
N LYS A 55 -4.49 -12.18 -3.80
CA LYS A 55 -3.36 -13.03 -3.38
C LYS A 55 -2.24 -12.26 -2.67
N LEU A 56 -2.42 -10.96 -2.42
CA LEU A 56 -1.39 -10.11 -1.82
C LEU A 56 -1.06 -10.56 -0.39
N THR A 57 0.19 -10.95 -0.18
CA THR A 57 0.72 -11.37 1.13
C THR A 57 1.58 -10.29 1.78
N VAL A 58 2.23 -9.43 0.98
CA VAL A 58 3.11 -8.37 1.48
C VAL A 58 2.83 -7.08 0.72
N LEU A 59 2.56 -6.01 1.46
CA LEU A 59 2.38 -4.66 0.95
C LEU A 59 3.27 -3.69 1.72
N PHE A 60 4.24 -3.13 1.01
CA PHE A 60 5.11 -2.09 1.52
C PHE A 60 4.83 -0.78 0.81
N ILE A 61 4.75 0.30 1.59
CA ILE A 61 4.50 1.65 1.07
C ILE A 61 5.51 2.61 1.69
N SER A 62 6.22 3.34 0.85
CA SER A 62 7.04 4.49 1.19
C SER A 62 6.43 5.71 0.52
N CYS A 63 6.12 6.76 1.29
CA CYS A 63 5.69 8.02 0.72
C CYS A 63 6.27 9.25 1.42
N GLU A 64 6.41 10.35 0.67
CA GLU A 64 6.87 11.63 1.21
C GLU A 64 5.75 12.31 1.99
N GLN A 65 4.53 12.26 1.44
CA GLN A 65 3.35 12.89 1.99
C GLN A 65 2.27 11.85 2.27
N ILE A 66 1.73 11.92 3.47
CA ILE A 66 0.62 11.08 3.91
C ILE A 66 -0.33 11.89 4.76
N ASP A 67 -1.62 11.77 4.47
CA ASP A 67 -2.69 12.40 5.25
C ASP A 67 -3.57 11.34 5.91
N TYR A 68 -4.22 11.77 6.99
CA TYR A 68 -5.05 10.88 7.79
C TYR A 68 -6.26 10.35 7.01
N GLU A 69 -6.88 11.20 6.18
CA GLU A 69 -8.05 10.86 5.37
C GLU A 69 -7.79 9.70 4.42
N THR A 70 -6.59 9.65 3.84
CA THR A 70 -6.15 8.55 2.98
C THR A 70 -5.81 7.31 3.81
N ILE A 71 -5.11 7.48 4.94
CA ILE A 71 -4.69 6.36 5.79
C ILE A 71 -5.85 5.56 6.35
N ILE A 72 -6.93 6.22 6.78
CA ILE A 72 -8.09 5.52 7.35
C ILE A 72 -8.81 4.58 6.37
N LYS A 73 -8.49 4.65 5.08
CA LYS A 73 -9.03 3.77 4.02
C LYS A 73 -8.31 2.43 3.94
N PHE A 74 -7.13 2.32 4.54
CA PHE A 74 -6.44 1.04 4.76
C PHE A 74 -7.10 0.29 5.90
N LYS A 75 -8.12 -0.53 5.58
CA LYS A 75 -8.78 -1.40 6.56
C LYS A 75 -8.14 -2.77 6.59
N LYS A 76 -7.84 -3.29 7.79
CA LYS A 76 -7.26 -4.63 7.94
C LYS A 76 -8.16 -5.71 7.36
N ASN A 77 -9.47 -5.51 7.37
CA ASN A 77 -10.43 -6.43 6.76
C ASN A 77 -10.27 -6.58 5.24
N ASP A 78 -9.72 -5.58 4.56
CA ASP A 78 -9.41 -5.65 3.13
C ASP A 78 -8.03 -6.31 2.86
N PHE A 79 -7.23 -6.48 3.93
CA PHE A 79 -5.83 -6.91 3.92
C PHE A 79 -5.57 -8.02 4.96
N LYS A 80 -6.55 -8.90 5.19
CA LYS A 80 -6.54 -9.86 6.31
C LYS A 80 -5.28 -10.73 6.32
N SER A 81 -4.92 -11.29 5.17
CA SER A 81 -3.73 -12.13 4.97
C SER A 81 -2.51 -11.34 4.49
N THR A 82 -2.57 -10.01 4.48
CA THR A 82 -1.49 -9.16 3.98
C THR A 82 -0.73 -8.54 5.14
N LYS A 83 0.59 -8.72 5.14
CA LYS A 83 1.51 -7.93 5.96
C LYS A 83 1.61 -6.53 5.35
N PHE A 84 1.11 -5.54 6.09
CA PHE A 84 1.14 -4.15 5.69
C PHE A 84 2.22 -3.40 6.46
N VAL A 85 3.12 -2.73 5.75
CA VAL A 85 4.15 -1.86 6.36
C VAL A 85 4.20 -0.53 5.62
N LEU A 86 3.86 0.53 6.35
CA LEU A 86 4.22 1.89 5.95
C LEU A 86 5.68 2.15 6.40
N LYS A 87 6.61 2.21 5.44
CA LYS A 87 8.05 2.42 5.66
C LYS A 87 8.39 3.91 5.84
N GLN A 88 7.84 4.75 4.96
CA GLN A 88 8.01 6.21 5.00
C GLN A 88 6.64 6.91 4.85
N PRO A 89 6.41 8.04 5.53
CA PRO A 89 7.34 8.67 6.50
C PRO A 89 7.54 7.76 7.72
N SER A 90 8.68 7.87 8.41
CA SER A 90 8.95 7.08 9.63
C SER A 90 7.92 7.40 10.73
N ARG A 91 7.76 6.50 11.72
CA ARG A 91 6.80 6.68 12.82
C ARG A 91 6.93 8.04 13.52
N GLU A 92 8.15 8.48 13.76
CA GLU A 92 8.48 9.77 14.40
C GLU A 92 8.09 10.98 13.55
N LYS A 93 8.03 10.82 12.23
CA LYS A 93 7.67 11.88 11.28
C LYS A 93 6.18 11.90 10.95
N ARG A 94 5.38 10.95 11.46
CA ARG A 94 3.93 10.90 11.28
C ARG A 94 3.23 11.71 12.37
N SER A 95 2.05 12.21 12.04
CA SER A 95 1.14 12.77 13.03
C SER A 95 0.64 11.67 13.99
N LYS A 96 0.30 12.08 15.22
CA LYS A 96 -0.17 11.17 16.27
C LYS A 96 -1.40 10.35 15.83
N ASN A 97 -2.39 11.00 15.21
CA ASN A 97 -3.61 10.33 14.75
C ASN A 97 -3.35 9.23 13.71
N ILE A 98 -2.36 9.39 12.83
CA ILE A 98 -1.96 8.35 11.88
C ILE A 98 -1.34 7.17 12.62
N ASN A 99 -0.45 7.43 13.58
CA ASN A 99 0.14 6.37 14.39
C ASN A 99 -0.92 5.61 15.20
N ASP A 100 -1.79 6.33 15.92
CA ASP A 100 -2.86 5.74 16.73
C ASP A 100 -3.79 4.86 15.87
N TYR A 101 -4.15 5.33 14.66
CA TYR A 101 -4.96 4.54 13.74
C TYR A 101 -4.24 3.29 13.24
N LEU A 102 -3.01 3.43 12.74
CA LEU A 102 -2.24 2.30 12.22
C LEU A 102 -1.99 1.25 13.30
N ASP A 103 -1.72 1.67 14.54
CA ASP A 103 -1.62 0.77 15.67
C ASP A 103 -2.97 0.05 15.85
N SER A 104 -4.08 0.79 16.00
CA SER A 104 -5.41 0.17 16.22
C SER A 104 -5.84 -0.83 15.13
N GLU A 105 -5.49 -0.58 13.87
CA GLU A 105 -5.94 -1.37 12.72
C GLU A 105 -4.95 -2.49 12.37
N PHE A 106 -3.64 -2.31 12.62
CA PHE A 106 -2.57 -3.22 12.19
C PHE A 106 -1.64 -3.70 13.32
N ILE A 107 -2.09 -3.68 14.58
CA ILE A 107 -1.38 -4.07 15.83
C ILE A 107 -0.49 -5.34 15.69
N GLU A 108 -0.87 -6.31 14.85
CA GLU A 108 -0.12 -7.57 14.69
C GLU A 108 1.16 -7.47 13.81
N ASN A 109 1.48 -6.32 13.21
CA ASN A 109 2.63 -6.17 12.31
C ASN A 109 3.88 -5.52 12.96
N PHE A 110 3.89 -5.26 14.26
CA PHE A 110 4.99 -4.62 14.99
C PHE A 110 5.71 -5.52 16.02
N LEU A 111 5.46 -6.83 16.01
CA LEU A 111 6.23 -7.83 16.76
C LEU A 111 7.12 -8.66 15.83
#